data_AF-A0A961KAK7-F1
#
_entry.id   AF-A0A961KAK7-F1
#
_cell.length_a   1.000
_cell.length_b   1.000
_cell.length_c   1.000
_cell.angle_alpha   90.00
_cell.angle_beta   90.00
_cell.angle_gamma   90.00
#
_symmetry.space_group_name_H-M   'P 1'
#
loop_
_entity.id
_entity.type
_entity.pdbx_description
1 polymer ?
#
loop_
_entity_poly.entity_id
_entity_poly.type
_entity_poly.pdbx_seq_one_letter_code
_entity_poly.pdbx_strand_id
1 'polypeptide(L)' 'MLDNRPTLPPEIARRRTFAIISHPDAGKTTLTEKLLLQGGAIHLAGEVKARGQARRARSDWMKIEQQ' A
#
# COMPACT_ATOMS: atom_id res chain seq x y z
N MET A 1 11.11 -15.42 -38.82
CA MET A 1 11.74 -14.46 -37.89
C MET A 1 12.20 -15.25 -36.68
N LEU A 2 13.51 -15.31 -36.41
CA LEU A 2 14.05 -16.00 -35.23
C LEU A 2 13.74 -15.14 -34.00
N ASP A 3 13.06 -15.73 -33.02
CA ASP A 3 12.76 -15.08 -31.75
C ASP A 3 14.06 -14.98 -30.93
N ASN A 4 14.61 -13.77 -30.83
CA ASN A 4 15.85 -13.48 -30.09
C ASN A 4 15.61 -13.18 -28.60
N ARG A 5 14.47 -13.60 -28.05
CA ARG A 5 14.16 -13.38 -26.64
C ARG A 5 14.88 -14.42 -25.77
N PRO A 6 15.66 -13.99 -24.77
CA PRO A 6 16.28 -14.92 -23.83
C PRO A 6 15.18 -15.65 -23.03
N THR A 7 15.40 -16.94 -22.76
CA THR A 7 14.52 -17.71 -21.89
C THR A 7 14.64 -17.14 -20.47
N LEU A 8 13.57 -16.50 -19.98
CA LEU A 8 13.55 -15.87 -18.68
C LEU A 8 13.20 -16.89 -17.57
N PRO A 9 13.79 -16.76 -16.37
CA PRO A 9 13.42 -17.60 -15.22
C PRO A 9 11.94 -17.45 -14.85
N PRO A 10 11.24 -18.55 -14.44
CA PRO A 10 9.83 -18.51 -14.05
C PRO A 10 9.50 -17.51 -12.93
N GLU A 11 10.46 -17.18 -12.08
CA GLU A 11 10.32 -16.23 -10.96
C GLU A 11 9.96 -14.82 -11.44
N ILE A 12 10.42 -14.43 -12.63
CA ILE A 12 10.12 -13.11 -13.20
C ILE A 12 8.62 -13.00 -13.50
N ALA A 13 8.03 -14.06 -14.05
CA ALA A 13 6.60 -14.09 -14.39
C ALA A 13 5.68 -14.04 -13.17
N ARG A 14 6.17 -14.40 -11.98
CA ARG A 14 5.40 -14.37 -10.71
C ARG A 14 5.36 -12.99 -10.03
N ARG A 15 6.31 -12.10 -10.33
CA ARG A 15 6.42 -10.79 -9.66
C ARG A 15 5.30 -9.84 -10.11
N ARG A 16 4.74 -9.07 -9.17
CA ARG A 16 3.77 -7.99 -9.43
C ARG A 16 4.20 -6.76 -8.64
N THR A 17 4.77 -5.77 -9.32
CA THR A 17 5.20 -4.50 -8.74
C THR A 17 4.21 -3.41 -9.14
N PHE A 18 3.60 -2.74 -8.17
CA PHE A 18 2.59 -1.71 -8.42
C PHE A 18 2.58 -0.65 -7.30
N ALA A 19 1.87 0.45 -7.54
CA ALA A 19 1.64 1.51 -6.56
C ALA A 19 0.16 1.90 -6.52
N ILE A 20 -0.30 2.43 -5.39
CA ILE A 20 -1.65 2.98 -5.22
C ILE A 20 -1.54 4.52 -5.27
N ILE A 21 -2.17 5.14 -6.28
CA ILE A 21 -2.30 6.59 -6.40
C ILE A 21 -3.75 6.99 -6.12
N SER A 22 -3.97 8.00 -5.28
CA SER A 22 -5.31 8.48 -4.93
C SER A 22 -5.28 9.92 -4.42
N HIS A 23 -6.43 10.58 -4.46
CA HIS A 23 -6.65 11.84 -3.75
C HIS A 23 -6.50 11.65 -2.23
N PRO A 24 -6.18 12.71 -1.45
CA PRO A 24 -6.28 12.67 0.01
C PRO A 24 -7.60 12.07 0.49
N ASP A 25 -7.53 11.29 1.58
CA ASP A 25 -8.67 10.63 2.24
C ASP A 25 -9.47 9.60 1.41
N ALA A 26 -9.08 9.29 0.17
CA ALA A 26 -9.71 8.25 -0.66
C ALA A 26 -9.50 6.79 -0.16
N GLY A 27 -8.81 6.59 0.96
CA GLY A 27 -8.67 5.26 1.58
C GLY A 27 -7.49 4.41 1.12
N LYS A 28 -6.48 4.98 0.43
CA LYS A 28 -5.25 4.25 0.02
C LYS A 28 -4.59 3.45 1.15
N THR A 29 -4.59 3.99 2.38
CA THR A 29 -4.00 3.34 3.55
C THR A 29 -4.83 2.11 3.93
N THR A 30 -6.15 2.24 4.00
CA THR A 30 -7.08 1.13 4.29
C THR A 30 -6.97 0.01 3.26
N LEU A 31 -6.87 0.35 1.97
CA LEU A 31 -6.68 -0.65 0.92
C LEU A 31 -5.33 -1.38 1.06
N THR A 32 -4.26 -0.64 1.38
CA THR A 32 -2.93 -1.20 1.62
C THR A 32 -2.96 -2.19 2.78
N GLU A 33 -3.62 -1.85 3.91
CA GLU A 33 -3.77 -2.76 5.05
C GLU A 33 -4.46 -4.08 4.66
N LYS A 34 -5.56 -4.00 3.90
CA LYS A 34 -6.31 -5.20 3.46
C LYS A 34 -5.49 -6.10 2.55
N LEU A 35 -4.75 -5.52 1.60
CA LEU A 35 -3.89 -6.29 0.69
C LEU A 35 -2.79 -7.02 1.46
N LEU A 36 -2.18 -6.36 2.45
CA LEU A 36 -1.16 -6.97 3.30
C LEU A 36 -1.73 -8.11 4.17
N LEU A 37 -2.92 -7.94 4.74
CA LEU A 37 -3.59 -9.01 5.49
C LEU A 37 -3.89 -10.22 4.61
N GLN A 38 -4.42 -10.01 3.41
CA GLN A 38 -4.70 -11.08 2.44
C GLN A 38 -3.41 -11.79 1.98
N GLY A 39 -2.29 -11.07 1.92
CA GLY A 39 -0.97 -11.62 1.63
C GLY A 39 -0.27 -12.27 2.82
N GLY A 40 -0.90 -12.35 4.00
CA GLY A 40 -0.31 -12.91 5.22
C GLY A 40 0.75 -12.03 5.89
N ALA A 41 0.92 -10.77 5.45
CA ALA A 41 1.89 -9.82 5.99
C ALA A 41 1.31 -9.06 7.21
N ILE A 42 0.97 -9.81 8.27
CA ILE A 42 0.22 -9.32 9.44
C ILE A 42 0.91 -8.14 10.13
N HIS A 43 2.21 -8.24 10.43
CA HIS A 43 2.95 -7.17 11.11
C HIS A 43 2.98 -5.88 10.28
N LEU A 44 3.25 -6.01 8.98
CA LEU A 44 3.29 -4.85 8.07
C LEU A 44 1.91 -4.20 7.94
N ALA A 45 0.83 -5.00 7.89
CA ALA A 45 -0.53 -4.47 7.92
C ALA A 45 -0.81 -3.67 9.21
N GLY A 46 -0.36 -4.17 10.37
CA GLY A 46 -0.48 -3.49 11.65
C GLY A 46 0.26 -2.14 11.69
N GLU A 47 1.49 -2.09 11.18
CA GLU A 47 2.27 -0.85 11.11
C GLU A 47 1.63 0.21 10.20
N VAL A 48 1.11 -0.20 9.04
CA VAL A 48 0.41 0.72 8.12
C VAL A 48 -0.82 1.32 8.80
N LYS A 49 -1.59 0.50 9.52
CA LYS A 49 -2.76 0.94 10.29
C LYS A 49 -2.39 1.93 11.39
N ALA A 50 -1.37 1.62 12.18
CA ALA A 50 -0.91 2.50 13.25
C ALA A 50 -0.47 3.87 12.73
N ARG A 51 0.31 3.91 11.62
CA ARG A 51 0.71 5.16 10.97
C ARG A 51 -0.49 5.93 10.39
N GLY A 52 -1.47 5.21 9.83
CA GLY A 52 -2.71 5.80 9.33
C GLY A 52 -3.57 6.44 10.42
N GLN A 53 -3.64 5.81 11.60
CA GLN A 53 -4.35 6.34 12.77
C GLN A 53 -3.64 7.57 13.37
N ALA A 54 -2.32 7.50 13.56
CA ALA A 54 -1.53 8.63 14.08
C ALA A 54 -1.67 9.90 13.20
N ARG A 55 -1.68 9.73 11.86
CA ARG A 55 -1.87 10.85 10.93
C ARG A 55 -3.28 11.46 11.05
N ARG A 56 -4.32 10.64 11.22
CA ARG A 56 -5.70 11.11 11.41
C ARG A 56 -5.83 11.88 12.72
N ALA A 57 -5.35 11.33 13.84
CA ALA A 57 -5.39 12.00 15.13
C ALA A 57 -4.72 13.39 15.10
N ARG A 58 -3.57 13.52 14.41
CA ARG A 58 -2.91 14.82 14.21
C ARG A 58 -3.74 15.79 13.37
N SER A 59 -4.35 15.30 12.29
CA SER A 59 -5.21 16.12 11.41
C SER A 59 -6.44 16.64 12.17
N ASP A 60 -7.07 15.78 12.97
CA ASP A 60 -8.23 16.15 13.77
C ASP A 60 -7.86 17.19 14.84
N TRP A 61 -6.69 17.06 15.49
CA TRP A 61 -6.19 18.08 16.41
C TRP A 61 -5.98 19.45 15.72
N MET A 62 -5.34 19.47 14.55
CA MET A 62 -5.11 20.71 13.79
C MET A 62 -6.41 21.38 13.31
N LYS A 63 -7.51 20.62 13.15
CA LYS A 63 -8.83 21.18 12.81
C LYS A 63 -9.51 21.81 14.03
N ILE A 64 -9.36 21.21 15.22
CA ILE A 64 -9.89 21.76 16.47
C ILE A 64 -9.19 23.08 16.81
N GLU A 65 -7.88 23.17 16.60
CA GLU A 65 -7.08 24.37 16.91
C GLU A 65 -7.39 25.58 15.99
N GLN A 66 -8.03 25.34 14.84
CA GLN A 66 -8.45 26.38 13.89
C GLN A 66 -9.88 26.90 14.14
N GLN A 67 -10.59 26.38 15.15
CA GLN A 67 -11.91 26.87 15.59
C GLN A 67 -11.78 27.85 16.75
#